data_AF-A0A1E4FAV9-F1
#
_entry.id   AF-A0A1E4FAV9-F1
#
_cell.length_a   1.000
_cell.length_b   1.000
_cell.length_c   1.000
_cell.angle_alpha   90.00
_cell.angle_beta   90.00
_cell.angle_gamma   90.00
#
_symmetry.space_group_name_H-M   'P 1'
#
loop_
_entity.id
_entity.type
_entity.pdbx_description
1 polymer ?
#
loop_
_entity_poly.entity_id
_entity_poly.type
_entity_poly.pdbx_seq_one_letter_code
_entity_poly.pdbx_strand_id
1 'polypeptide(L)'
;MKHLAILITALLGTSGLTYAQSIDEQIADFLGAPGFSPADSAALEMELANLWTDTASISPGGLVGPIEKAMLIADGATEANRTRTQISYGQIMEEEDSAPVAYSFIELRHYNLGQIIRADTIEAYGEDDVADEAAFGLGDHMAWRFVFRPMMGNTALLMDASSRVISDKEAAKSDCDGRPCLDPYAGVDDLASWTEIEGKIPTWPPLYPTHDGEISAPAYAISRLAVFGYWANAEGGQYQWTGGEHPEAARGHAPYRFISIDRDLGQESAIDTVWRETALNDDELYAISFRQLDIAGQITLMRARETR
;
A
#
# COMPACT_ATOMS: atom_id res chain seq x y z
N MET A 1 -63.54 44.06 -0.56
CA MET A 1 -63.21 43.08 0.50
C MET A 1 -62.41 41.96 -0.16
N LYS A 2 -61.08 42.05 -0.10
CA LYS A 2 -60.14 41.06 -0.67
C LYS A 2 -59.36 40.49 0.50
N HIS A 3 -59.54 39.21 0.79
CA HIS A 3 -58.79 38.52 1.83
C HIS A 3 -57.42 38.10 1.28
N LEU A 4 -56.38 38.60 1.92
CA LEU A 4 -54.98 38.27 1.72
C LEU A 4 -54.68 37.02 2.57
N ALA A 5 -54.43 35.87 1.94
CA ALA A 5 -53.97 34.67 2.61
C ALA A 5 -52.43 34.63 2.55
N ILE A 6 -51.80 34.76 3.71
CA ILE A 6 -50.35 34.61 3.89
C ILE A 6 -50.06 33.11 4.01
N LEU A 7 -49.33 32.56 3.04
CA LEU A 7 -48.80 31.20 3.08
C LEU A 7 -47.46 31.24 3.83
N ILE A 8 -47.39 30.63 5.02
CA ILE A 8 -46.15 30.40 5.75
C ILE A 8 -45.61 29.04 5.30
N THR A 9 -44.57 29.04 4.47
CA THR A 9 -43.83 27.83 4.10
C THR A 9 -42.82 27.52 5.20
N ALA A 10 -43.11 26.49 6.00
CA ALA A 10 -42.16 25.97 6.98
C ALA A 10 -41.02 25.25 6.26
N LEU A 11 -39.79 25.77 6.38
CA LEU A 11 -38.57 25.03 6.05
C LEU A 11 -38.40 23.91 7.08
N LEU A 12 -38.64 22.66 6.68
CA LEU A 12 -38.15 21.48 7.39
C LEU A 12 -36.67 21.34 7.06
N GLY A 13 -35.82 21.89 7.93
CA GLY A 13 -34.40 21.55 7.94
C GLY A 13 -34.25 20.09 8.36
N THR A 14 -33.92 19.21 7.42
CA THR A 14 -33.42 17.87 7.72
C THR A 14 -32.01 18.01 8.26
N SER A 15 -31.89 18.20 9.57
CA SER A 15 -30.65 17.98 10.30
C SER A 15 -30.35 16.49 10.22
N GLY A 16 -29.58 16.08 9.21
CA GLY A 16 -28.99 14.75 9.19
C GLY A 16 -28.08 14.63 10.40
N LEU A 17 -28.50 13.87 11.41
CA LEU A 17 -27.64 13.44 12.50
C LEU A 17 -26.63 12.48 11.88
N THR A 18 -25.42 12.97 11.59
CA THR A 18 -24.27 12.11 11.29
C THR A 18 -23.98 11.32 12.56
N TYR A 19 -24.43 10.07 12.63
CA TYR A 19 -24.00 9.15 13.66
C TYR A 19 -22.51 8.88 13.44
N ALA A 20 -21.68 9.14 14.45
CA ALA A 20 -20.31 8.65 14.45
C ALA A 20 -20.38 7.12 14.47
N GLN A 21 -19.92 6.47 13.39
CA GLN A 21 -19.85 5.02 13.31
C GLN A 21 -18.79 4.53 14.30
N SER A 22 -19.07 3.41 14.98
CA SER A 22 -18.06 2.80 15.86
C SER A 22 -16.87 2.29 15.04
N ILE A 23 -15.72 2.10 15.69
CA ILE A 23 -14.55 1.52 15.01
C ILE A 23 -14.88 0.13 14.43
N ASP A 24 -15.65 -0.69 15.13
CA ASP A 24 -16.10 -1.99 14.64
C ASP A 24 -16.97 -1.89 13.37
N GLU A 25 -17.84 -0.88 13.30
CA GLU A 25 -18.67 -0.63 12.11
C GLU A 25 -17.80 -0.18 10.92
N GLN A 26 -16.81 0.67 11.15
CA GLN A 26 -15.86 1.09 10.11
C GLN A 26 -14.95 -0.06 9.65
N ILE A 27 -14.53 -0.94 10.55
CA ILE A 27 -13.80 -2.17 10.21
C ILE A 27 -14.67 -3.09 9.34
N ALA A 28 -15.92 -3.32 9.76
CA ALA A 28 -16.84 -4.18 9.03
C ALA A 28 -17.20 -3.62 7.64
N ASP A 29 -17.41 -2.31 7.51
CA ASP A 29 -17.65 -1.64 6.22
C ASP A 29 -16.42 -1.74 5.31
N PHE A 30 -15.23 -1.49 5.85
CA PHE A 30 -13.99 -1.60 5.11
C PHE A 30 -13.73 -3.03 4.63
N LEU A 31 -13.85 -4.04 5.48
CA LEU A 31 -13.58 -5.43 5.07
C LEU A 31 -14.73 -6.04 4.24
N GLY A 32 -15.95 -5.56 4.44
CA GLY A 32 -17.18 -6.08 3.81
C GLY A 32 -17.49 -5.50 2.43
N ALA A 33 -16.55 -4.82 1.78
CA ALA A 33 -16.81 -4.22 0.47
C ALA A 33 -17.16 -5.26 -0.60
N PRO A 34 -17.90 -4.85 -1.65
CA PRO A 34 -18.41 -5.78 -2.66
C PRO A 34 -17.32 -6.68 -3.27
N GLY A 35 -17.55 -7.98 -3.18
CA GLY A 35 -16.67 -9.02 -3.75
C GLY A 35 -15.51 -9.45 -2.86
N PHE A 36 -15.27 -8.79 -1.73
CA PHE A 36 -14.30 -9.24 -0.74
C PHE A 36 -14.87 -10.38 0.11
N SER A 37 -14.01 -11.36 0.40
CA SER A 37 -14.31 -12.48 1.29
C SER A 37 -13.35 -12.45 2.49
N PRO A 38 -13.82 -12.74 3.71
CA PRO A 38 -12.94 -12.80 4.88
C PRO A 38 -11.80 -13.81 4.69
N ALA A 39 -10.62 -13.44 5.16
CA ALA A 39 -9.44 -14.31 5.23
C ALA A 39 -9.17 -14.71 6.70
N ASP A 40 -8.51 -15.85 6.90
CA ASP A 40 -8.15 -16.31 8.25
C ASP A 40 -6.94 -15.53 8.77
N SER A 41 -7.20 -14.47 9.56
CA SER A 41 -6.14 -13.61 10.09
C SER A 41 -5.16 -14.35 11.01
N ALA A 42 -5.60 -15.40 11.70
CA ALA A 42 -4.71 -16.22 12.53
C ALA A 42 -3.75 -17.05 11.67
N ALA A 43 -4.23 -17.61 10.55
CA ALA A 43 -3.37 -18.28 9.58
C ALA A 43 -2.34 -17.31 8.97
N LEU A 44 -2.77 -16.11 8.59
CA LEU A 44 -1.89 -15.09 8.03
C LEU A 44 -0.81 -14.63 9.02
N GLU A 45 -1.13 -14.46 10.30
CA GLU A 45 -0.12 -14.16 11.33
C GLU A 45 0.87 -15.31 11.55
N MET A 46 0.43 -16.56 11.45
CA MET A 46 1.34 -17.71 11.49
C MET A 46 2.28 -17.75 10.28
N GLU A 47 1.79 -17.40 9.09
CA GLU A 47 2.62 -17.30 7.88
C GLU A 47 3.66 -16.17 8.02
N LEU A 48 3.24 -14.99 8.47
CA LEU A 48 4.14 -13.89 8.80
C LEU A 48 5.21 -14.29 9.81
N ALA A 49 4.84 -15.05 10.86
CA ALA A 49 5.78 -15.52 11.87
C ALA A 49 6.94 -16.35 11.30
N ASN A 50 6.74 -17.04 10.17
CA ASN A 50 7.78 -17.82 9.51
C ASN A 50 8.77 -16.97 8.69
N LEU A 51 8.45 -15.69 8.45
CA LEU A 51 9.31 -14.78 7.68
C LEU A 51 10.28 -13.99 8.58
N TRP A 52 10.02 -13.94 9.88
CA TRP A 52 10.81 -13.12 10.81
C TRP A 52 12.21 -13.67 11.03
N THR A 53 13.22 -12.81 10.84
CA THR A 53 14.64 -13.14 11.06
C THR A 53 15.15 -12.66 12.40
N ASP A 54 14.42 -11.79 13.10
CA ASP A 54 14.75 -11.26 14.42
C ASP A 54 14.26 -12.18 15.55
N THR A 55 14.45 -13.49 15.42
CA THR A 55 13.90 -14.51 16.33
C THR A 55 14.40 -14.43 17.78
N ALA A 56 15.44 -13.62 18.04
CA ALA A 56 15.93 -13.34 19.39
C ALA A 56 15.18 -12.20 20.10
N SER A 57 14.34 -11.45 19.37
CA SER A 57 13.45 -10.43 19.92
C SER A 57 12.35 -11.05 20.78
N ILE A 58 11.87 -10.30 21.78
CA ILE A 58 10.70 -10.71 22.59
C ILE A 58 9.44 -10.77 21.71
N SER A 59 9.37 -9.93 20.69
CA SER A 59 8.27 -9.89 19.71
C SER A 59 8.89 -9.81 18.31
N PRO A 60 9.26 -10.97 17.70
CA PRO A 60 9.76 -11.01 16.33
C PRO A 60 8.78 -10.35 15.36
N GLY A 61 9.28 -9.50 14.47
CA GLY A 61 8.46 -8.67 13.58
C GLY A 61 7.61 -7.60 14.29
N GLY A 62 7.77 -7.42 15.61
CA GLY A 62 6.99 -6.46 16.40
C GLY A 62 7.28 -4.99 16.07
N LEU A 63 8.44 -4.70 15.47
CA LEU A 63 8.81 -3.36 15.03
C LEU A 63 8.40 -3.06 13.58
N VAL A 64 7.92 -4.07 12.83
CA VAL A 64 7.56 -3.96 11.41
C VAL A 64 6.19 -3.31 11.27
N GLY A 65 6.09 -2.33 10.38
CA GLY A 65 4.87 -1.58 10.14
C GLY A 65 3.75 -2.38 9.45
N PRO A 66 2.53 -1.82 9.43
CA PRO A 66 1.37 -2.49 8.86
C PRO A 66 1.45 -2.61 7.33
N ILE A 67 2.11 -1.67 6.64
CA ILE A 67 2.24 -1.66 5.18
C ILE A 67 3.18 -2.77 4.71
N GLU A 68 4.31 -2.94 5.40
CA GLU A 68 5.25 -4.04 5.15
C GLU A 68 4.60 -5.39 5.40
N LYS A 69 3.85 -5.55 6.52
CA LYS A 69 3.13 -6.80 6.80
C LYS A 69 2.07 -7.12 5.76
N ALA A 70 1.29 -6.12 5.34
CA ALA A 70 0.31 -6.26 4.27
C ALA A 70 0.97 -6.71 2.96
N MET A 71 2.13 -6.11 2.61
CA MET A 71 2.89 -6.50 1.42
C MET A 71 3.42 -7.92 1.54
N LEU A 72 4.00 -8.32 2.68
CA LEU A 72 4.51 -9.68 2.89
C LEU A 72 3.42 -10.75 2.75
N ILE A 73 2.23 -10.49 3.31
CA ILE A 73 1.07 -11.37 3.16
C ILE A 73 0.65 -11.45 1.69
N ALA A 74 0.44 -10.29 1.04
CA ALA A 74 -0.10 -10.25 -0.31
C ALA A 74 0.87 -10.84 -1.35
N ASP A 75 2.17 -10.60 -1.20
CA ASP A 75 3.21 -11.15 -2.09
C ASP A 75 3.34 -12.66 -1.93
N GLY A 76 3.25 -13.18 -0.70
CA GLY A 76 3.28 -14.62 -0.43
C GLY A 76 2.04 -15.38 -0.88
N ALA A 77 0.92 -14.67 -1.12
CA ALA A 77 -0.34 -15.26 -1.54
C ALA A 77 -0.51 -15.40 -3.06
N THR A 78 0.51 -15.03 -3.86
CA THR A 78 0.46 -15.07 -5.31
C THR A 78 1.74 -15.65 -5.92
N GLU A 79 1.62 -16.31 -7.07
CA GLU A 79 2.77 -16.77 -7.86
C GLU A 79 3.25 -15.67 -8.85
N ALA A 80 2.58 -14.51 -8.87
CA ALA A 80 2.89 -13.41 -9.76
C ALA A 80 4.21 -12.72 -9.41
N ASN A 81 5.19 -12.78 -10.32
CA ASN A 81 6.49 -12.15 -10.15
C ASN A 81 6.65 -10.86 -10.97
N ARG A 82 5.92 -10.70 -12.08
CA ARG A 82 5.86 -9.47 -12.88
C ARG A 82 4.61 -8.66 -12.55
N THR A 83 4.77 -7.59 -11.76
CA THR A 83 3.61 -7.04 -11.03
C THR A 83 3.61 -5.52 -10.96
N ARG A 84 2.40 -4.97 -10.97
CA ARG A 84 2.13 -3.59 -10.56
C ARG A 84 1.26 -3.66 -9.31
N THR A 85 1.78 -3.18 -8.18
CA THR A 85 1.08 -3.15 -6.90
C THR A 85 0.74 -1.72 -6.52
N GLN A 86 -0.49 -1.51 -6.04
CA GLN A 86 -1.00 -0.26 -5.50
C GLN A 86 -1.45 -0.50 -4.07
N ILE A 87 -0.94 0.29 -3.13
CA ILE A 87 -1.30 0.22 -1.72
C ILE A 87 -1.85 1.58 -1.33
N SER A 88 -3.03 1.59 -0.72
CA SER A 88 -3.62 2.78 -0.11
C SER A 88 -3.73 2.56 1.39
N TYR A 89 -3.31 3.54 2.15
CA TYR A 89 -3.26 3.52 3.61
C TYR A 89 -4.06 4.68 4.19
N GLY A 90 -5.01 4.34 5.06
CA GLY A 90 -5.72 5.25 5.94
C GLY A 90 -5.52 4.85 7.40
N GLN A 91 -5.91 5.75 8.30
CA GLN A 91 -5.78 5.51 9.74
C GLN A 91 -6.91 6.19 10.50
N ILE A 92 -7.41 5.51 11.53
CA ILE A 92 -8.31 6.11 12.53
C ILE A 92 -7.59 6.11 13.87
N MET A 93 -7.62 7.26 14.55
CA MET A 93 -7.13 7.41 15.91
C MET A 93 -8.31 7.30 16.87
N GLU A 94 -8.31 6.27 17.72
CA GLU A 94 -9.30 6.06 18.77
C GLU A 94 -8.66 6.27 20.15
N GLU A 95 -9.43 6.71 21.14
CA GLU A 95 -8.96 6.76 22.53
C GLU A 95 -9.37 5.49 23.26
N GLU A 96 -8.39 4.66 23.63
CA GLU A 96 -8.60 3.47 24.45
C GLU A 96 -7.78 3.61 25.74
N ASP A 97 -8.42 3.45 26.90
CA ASP A 97 -7.77 3.60 28.21
C ASP A 97 -6.98 4.92 28.36
N SER A 98 -7.52 6.01 27.80
CA SER A 98 -6.90 7.35 27.77
C SER A 98 -5.58 7.44 26.99
N ALA A 99 -5.32 6.48 26.10
CA ALA A 99 -4.20 6.51 25.16
C ALA A 99 -4.72 6.46 23.71
N PRO A 100 -4.12 7.24 22.79
CA PRO A 100 -4.46 7.15 21.38
C PRO A 100 -3.97 5.81 20.80
N VAL A 101 -4.89 5.08 20.19
CA VAL A 101 -4.64 3.82 19.47
C VAL A 101 -4.93 4.04 17.99
N ALA A 102 -3.93 3.73 17.17
CA ALA A 102 -4.03 3.81 15.73
C ALA A 102 -4.59 2.50 15.14
N TYR A 103 -5.71 2.59 14.45
CA TYR A 103 -6.20 1.54 13.57
C TYR A 103 -5.77 1.86 12.13
N SER A 104 -4.94 1.02 11.55
CA SER A 104 -4.45 1.16 10.18
C SER A 104 -5.34 0.37 9.23
N PHE A 105 -5.82 1.04 8.18
CA PHE A 105 -6.66 0.47 7.13
C PHE A 105 -5.87 0.46 5.83
N ILE A 106 -5.63 -0.73 5.27
CA ILE A 106 -4.80 -0.90 4.09
C ILE A 106 -5.59 -1.62 3.03
N GLU A 107 -5.71 -1.03 1.85
CA GLU A 107 -6.12 -1.76 0.64
C GLU A 107 -4.91 -1.91 -0.27
N LEU A 108 -4.61 -3.14 -0.65
CA LEU A 108 -3.54 -3.50 -1.57
C LEU A 108 -4.17 -4.13 -2.81
N ARG A 109 -3.80 -3.64 -4.00
CA ARG A 109 -4.19 -4.21 -5.29
C ARG A 109 -2.95 -4.61 -6.06
N HIS A 110 -2.91 -5.86 -6.48
CA HIS A 110 -1.80 -6.49 -7.13
C HIS A 110 -2.24 -6.92 -8.53
N TYR A 111 -1.69 -6.28 -9.55
CA TYR A 111 -1.97 -6.59 -10.94
C TYR A 111 -0.80 -7.39 -11.49
N ASN A 112 -1.05 -8.65 -11.84
CA ASN A 112 -0.10 -9.47 -12.58
C ASN A 112 -0.01 -9.05 -14.06
N LEU A 113 1.17 -8.62 -14.53
CA LEU A 113 1.44 -8.32 -15.93
C LEU A 113 2.12 -9.47 -16.69
N GLY A 114 2.42 -10.57 -16.01
CA GLY A 114 3.10 -11.73 -16.60
C GLY A 114 2.43 -12.27 -17.86
N GLN A 115 1.10 -12.33 -17.88
CA GLN A 115 0.33 -12.76 -19.05
C GLN A 115 0.52 -11.83 -20.26
N ILE A 116 0.54 -10.52 -20.03
CA ILE A 116 0.66 -9.49 -21.07
C ILE A 116 2.07 -9.47 -21.61
N ILE A 117 3.05 -9.45 -20.71
CA ILE A 117 4.47 -9.46 -21.08
C ILE A 117 4.81 -10.74 -21.84
N ARG A 118 4.24 -11.90 -21.46
CA ARG A 118 4.41 -13.14 -22.22
C ARG A 118 3.81 -13.03 -23.62
N ALA A 119 2.59 -12.51 -23.75
CA ALA A 119 1.94 -12.33 -25.05
C ALA A 119 2.76 -11.40 -25.97
N ASP A 120 3.23 -10.27 -25.46
CA ASP A 120 4.10 -9.33 -26.19
C ASP A 120 5.42 -9.99 -26.60
N THR A 121 6.00 -10.83 -25.73
CA THR A 121 7.23 -11.57 -26.02
C THR A 121 7.02 -12.61 -27.12
N ILE A 122 5.89 -13.33 -27.12
CA ILE A 122 5.54 -14.30 -28.16
C ILE A 122 5.31 -13.59 -29.50
N GLU A 123 4.66 -12.43 -29.50
CA GLU A 123 4.48 -11.62 -30.70
C GLU A 123 5.83 -11.15 -31.27
N ALA A 124 6.77 -10.75 -30.40
CA ALA A 124 8.07 -10.23 -30.81
C ALA A 124 9.05 -11.32 -31.30
N TYR A 125 9.09 -12.48 -30.65
CA TYR A 125 10.14 -13.49 -30.86
C TYR A 125 9.64 -14.85 -31.34
N GLY A 126 8.33 -15.12 -31.29
CA GLY A 126 7.73 -16.41 -31.61
C GLY A 126 7.72 -17.37 -30.43
N GLU A 127 6.68 -18.19 -30.32
CA GLU A 127 6.41 -19.04 -29.15
C GLU A 127 7.56 -20.01 -28.81
N ASP A 128 8.28 -20.52 -29.82
CA ASP A 128 9.40 -21.45 -29.64
C ASP A 128 10.63 -20.81 -28.95
N ASP A 129 10.74 -19.48 -28.99
CA ASP A 129 11.86 -18.71 -28.43
C ASP A 129 11.48 -17.98 -27.12
N VAL A 130 10.30 -18.27 -26.57
CA VAL A 130 9.82 -17.71 -25.28
C VAL A 130 9.90 -18.75 -24.17
N ALA A 131 10.27 -18.31 -22.97
CA ALA A 131 10.25 -19.15 -21.79
C ALA A 131 8.84 -19.68 -21.47
N ASP A 132 8.79 -20.71 -20.61
CA ASP A 132 7.52 -21.28 -20.18
C ASP A 132 6.70 -20.29 -19.34
N GLU A 133 5.41 -20.61 -19.17
CA GLU A 133 4.48 -19.77 -18.41
C GLU A 133 4.92 -19.55 -16.96
N ALA A 134 5.57 -20.54 -16.34
CA ALA A 134 6.08 -20.44 -14.98
C ALA A 134 7.14 -19.32 -14.85
N ALA A 135 8.00 -19.16 -15.85
CA ALA A 135 8.95 -18.05 -15.89
C ALA A 135 8.29 -16.66 -15.98
N PHE A 136 6.98 -16.60 -16.30
CA PHE A 136 6.19 -15.37 -16.28
C PHE A 136 5.36 -15.14 -15.02
N GLY A 137 5.38 -16.07 -14.07
CA GLY A 137 4.60 -15.95 -12.85
C GLY A 137 3.12 -15.75 -13.17
N LEU A 138 2.56 -16.63 -14.01
CA LEU A 138 1.13 -16.54 -14.30
C LEU A 138 0.34 -16.79 -13.01
N GLY A 139 -0.66 -15.95 -12.77
CA GLY A 139 -1.42 -15.94 -11.52
C GLY A 139 -2.48 -14.84 -11.57
N ASP A 140 -3.37 -14.84 -10.59
CA ASP A 140 -4.50 -13.92 -10.54
C ASP A 140 -4.06 -12.49 -10.18
N HIS A 141 -4.82 -11.51 -10.66
CA HIS A 141 -4.79 -10.19 -10.05
C HIS A 141 -5.53 -10.25 -8.71
N MET A 142 -4.95 -9.70 -7.65
CA MET A 142 -5.47 -9.85 -6.28
C MET A 142 -5.70 -8.50 -5.62
N ALA A 143 -6.80 -8.38 -4.89
CA ALA A 143 -7.05 -7.28 -3.98
C ALA A 143 -7.12 -7.82 -2.55
N TRP A 144 -6.50 -7.10 -1.63
CA TRP A 144 -6.51 -7.37 -0.20
C TRP A 144 -6.93 -6.13 0.56
N ARG A 145 -7.62 -6.34 1.67
CA ARG A 145 -7.92 -5.33 2.68
C ARG A 145 -7.51 -5.85 4.03
N PHE A 146 -6.76 -5.05 4.77
CA PHE A 146 -6.23 -5.39 6.07
C PHE A 146 -6.57 -4.30 7.09
N VAL A 147 -6.81 -4.74 8.31
CA VAL A 147 -6.88 -3.85 9.47
C VAL A 147 -5.80 -4.27 10.47
N PHE A 148 -4.97 -3.32 10.88
CA PHE A 148 -3.93 -3.53 11.90
C PHE A 148 -4.13 -2.58 13.07
N ARG A 149 -3.66 -2.98 14.25
CA ARG A 149 -3.53 -2.08 15.41
C ARG A 149 -2.28 -2.41 16.23
N PRO A 150 -1.72 -1.47 17.00
CA PRO A 150 -0.68 -1.79 17.96
C PRO A 150 -1.25 -2.65 19.11
N MET A 151 -0.51 -3.68 19.52
CA MET A 151 -0.84 -4.55 20.64
C MET A 151 0.40 -5.21 21.25
N MET A 152 0.55 -5.15 22.58
CA MET A 152 1.57 -5.89 23.35
C MET A 152 3.00 -5.85 22.77
N GLY A 153 3.52 -4.67 22.43
CA GLY A 153 4.88 -4.50 21.89
C GLY A 153 5.02 -4.86 20.40
N ASN A 154 3.91 -5.18 19.73
CA ASN A 154 3.80 -5.21 18.29
C ASN A 154 3.16 -3.89 17.82
N THR A 155 3.84 -3.17 16.92
CA THR A 155 3.39 -1.88 16.38
C THR A 155 2.19 -2.03 15.44
N ALA A 156 2.00 -3.23 14.86
CA ALA A 156 0.94 -3.54 13.91
C ALA A 156 0.61 -5.04 13.94
N LEU A 157 -0.26 -5.45 14.86
CA LEU A 157 -0.85 -6.78 14.85
C LEU A 157 -2.04 -6.81 13.88
N LEU A 158 -2.12 -7.83 13.02
CA LEU A 158 -3.25 -8.04 12.12
C LEU A 158 -4.50 -8.37 12.94
N MET A 159 -5.52 -7.54 12.80
CA MET A 159 -6.83 -7.78 13.40
C MET A 159 -7.64 -8.72 12.52
N ASP A 160 -7.82 -8.30 11.27
CA ASP A 160 -8.70 -8.96 10.32
C ASP A 160 -8.28 -8.58 8.89
N ALA A 161 -8.64 -9.45 7.95
CA ALA A 161 -8.28 -9.35 6.55
C ALA A 161 -9.41 -9.87 5.66
N SER A 162 -9.49 -9.32 4.46
CA SER A 162 -10.34 -9.85 3.41
C SER A 162 -9.63 -9.76 2.08
N SER A 163 -9.98 -10.64 1.15
CA SER A 163 -9.37 -10.69 -0.17
C SER A 163 -10.38 -10.96 -1.26
N ARG A 164 -9.94 -10.68 -2.50
CA ARG A 164 -10.72 -10.82 -3.70
C ARG A 164 -9.81 -10.99 -4.91
N VAL A 165 -10.21 -11.86 -5.84
CA VAL A 165 -9.62 -11.87 -7.19
C VAL A 165 -10.19 -10.71 -8.01
N ILE A 166 -9.31 -9.90 -8.60
CA ILE A 166 -9.67 -8.86 -9.56
C ILE A 166 -9.77 -9.54 -10.93
N SER A 167 -10.94 -9.48 -11.58
CA SER A 167 -11.08 -10.06 -12.93
C SER A 167 -10.24 -9.29 -13.96
N ASP A 168 -9.77 -9.97 -15.02
CA ASP A 168 -9.02 -9.34 -16.11
C ASP A 168 -9.74 -8.13 -16.71
N LYS A 169 -11.07 -8.22 -16.83
CA LYS A 169 -11.92 -7.12 -17.34
C LYS A 169 -11.88 -5.89 -16.44
N GLU A 170 -11.79 -6.09 -15.13
CA GLU A 170 -11.68 -5.01 -14.16
C GLU A 170 -10.26 -4.45 -14.14
N ALA A 171 -9.25 -5.34 -14.12
CA ALA A 171 -7.85 -4.96 -14.17
C ALA A 171 -7.53 -4.12 -15.42
N ALA A 172 -8.04 -4.52 -16.60
CA ALA A 172 -7.86 -3.79 -17.86
C ALA A 172 -8.49 -2.37 -17.88
N LYS A 173 -9.39 -2.06 -16.95
CA LYS A 173 -10.01 -0.74 -16.80
C LYS A 173 -9.50 0.03 -15.59
N SER A 174 -8.61 -0.58 -14.81
CA SER A 174 -8.11 0.00 -13.58
C SER A 174 -7.04 1.05 -13.88
N ASP A 175 -7.07 2.11 -13.09
CA ASP A 175 -6.10 3.20 -13.11
C ASP A 175 -5.17 3.07 -11.90
N CYS A 176 -3.87 3.22 -12.14
CA CYS A 176 -2.77 3.09 -11.21
C CYS A 176 -2.00 4.42 -11.17
N ASP A 177 -2.62 5.40 -10.51
CA ASP A 177 -2.15 6.79 -10.37
C ASP A 177 -2.04 7.55 -11.70
N GLY A 178 -3.08 7.49 -12.54
CA GLY A 178 -3.10 8.14 -13.85
C GLY A 178 -2.46 7.32 -14.97
N ARG A 179 -2.12 6.06 -14.69
CA ARG A 179 -1.55 5.10 -15.66
C ARG A 179 -2.44 3.86 -15.74
N PRO A 180 -2.62 3.24 -16.92
CA PRO A 180 -3.30 1.96 -17.00
C PRO A 180 -2.57 0.89 -16.17
N CYS A 181 -3.29 0.18 -15.31
CA CYS A 181 -2.67 -0.81 -14.43
C CYS A 181 -2.05 -2.00 -15.19
N LEU A 182 -2.57 -2.31 -16.39
CA LEU A 182 -2.14 -3.42 -17.23
C LEU A 182 -1.22 -3.00 -18.40
N ASP A 183 -0.74 -1.76 -18.43
CA ASP A 183 0.24 -1.32 -19.43
C ASP A 183 1.66 -1.48 -18.86
N PRO A 184 2.48 -2.43 -19.37
CA PRO A 184 3.84 -2.66 -18.88
C PRO A 184 4.80 -1.51 -19.21
N TYR A 185 4.45 -0.66 -20.19
CA TYR A 185 5.29 0.45 -20.64
C TYR A 185 4.95 1.78 -19.96
N ALA A 186 3.80 1.86 -19.29
CA ALA A 186 3.44 3.04 -18.51
C ALA A 186 4.31 3.14 -17.25
N GLY A 187 5.48 3.77 -17.32
CA GLY A 187 6.41 3.93 -16.20
C GLY A 187 6.02 5.03 -15.21
N VAL A 188 6.68 5.08 -14.05
CA VAL A 188 6.42 6.10 -13.03
C VAL A 188 7.07 7.47 -13.33
N ASP A 189 7.89 7.56 -14.38
CA ASP A 189 8.61 8.78 -14.76
C ASP A 189 7.64 9.95 -15.05
N ASP A 190 6.49 9.64 -15.63
CA ASP A 190 5.46 10.64 -15.98
C ASP A 190 4.56 11.02 -14.79
N LEU A 191 4.68 10.35 -13.64
CA LEU A 191 3.85 10.65 -12.45
C LEU A 191 4.22 11.99 -11.81
N ALA A 192 5.48 12.41 -11.89
CA ALA A 192 5.95 13.63 -11.27
C ALA A 192 7.27 14.13 -11.86
N SER A 193 7.60 15.40 -11.60
CA SER A 193 8.93 15.94 -11.90
C SER A 193 9.94 15.47 -10.85
N TRP A 194 10.52 14.29 -11.06
CA TRP A 194 11.47 13.68 -10.13
C TRP A 194 12.78 14.46 -10.05
N THR A 195 13.30 14.58 -8.82
CA THR A 195 14.64 15.09 -8.54
C THR A 195 15.39 14.02 -7.74
N GLU A 196 16.53 13.57 -8.27
CA GLU A 196 17.43 12.68 -7.54
C GLU A 196 17.90 13.30 -6.22
N ILE A 197 18.08 12.45 -5.22
CA ILE A 197 18.52 12.87 -3.90
C ILE A 197 19.84 12.18 -3.59
N GLU A 198 20.85 13.01 -3.29
CA GLU A 198 22.10 12.52 -2.75
C GLU A 198 21.90 12.06 -1.31
N GLY A 199 22.27 10.82 -1.01
CA GLY A 199 22.11 10.26 0.32
C GLY A 199 22.70 8.86 0.45
N LYS A 200 22.82 8.41 1.71
CA LYS A 200 23.10 7.01 1.98
C LYS A 200 21.77 6.27 2.11
N ILE A 201 21.67 5.13 1.45
CA ILE A 201 20.54 4.22 1.60
C ILE A 201 20.52 3.76 3.06
N PRO A 202 19.40 3.91 3.79
CA PRO A 202 19.33 3.49 5.17
C PRO A 202 19.45 1.95 5.25
N THR A 203 20.14 1.46 6.27
CA THR A 203 20.33 0.04 6.52
C THR A 203 20.16 -0.27 8.00
N TRP A 204 19.66 -1.47 8.28
CA TRP A 204 19.47 -2.02 9.61
C TRP A 204 19.57 -3.56 9.53
N PRO A 205 19.72 -4.27 10.67
CA PRO A 205 19.69 -5.72 10.68
C PRO A 205 18.38 -6.25 10.07
N PRO A 206 18.43 -7.25 9.17
CA PRO A 206 17.22 -7.80 8.56
C PRO A 206 16.20 -8.26 9.60
N LEU A 207 14.93 -7.90 9.39
CA LEU A 207 13.79 -8.38 10.16
C LEU A 207 12.97 -9.43 9.39
N TYR A 208 13.10 -9.45 8.07
CA TYR A 208 12.43 -10.33 7.10
C TYR A 208 13.26 -10.34 5.80
N PRO A 209 12.91 -11.14 4.77
CA PRO A 209 13.64 -11.17 3.50
C PRO A 209 13.81 -9.77 2.88
N THR A 210 15.05 -9.40 2.57
CA THR A 210 15.40 -8.05 2.08
C THR A 210 15.59 -7.98 0.57
N HIS A 211 15.74 -9.13 -0.09
CA HIS A 211 16.00 -9.24 -1.52
C HIS A 211 15.12 -10.32 -2.15
N ASP A 212 14.76 -10.11 -3.41
CA ASP A 212 14.15 -11.08 -4.31
C ASP A 212 15.07 -11.17 -5.54
N GLY A 213 15.87 -12.23 -5.63
CA GLY A 213 16.95 -12.31 -6.60
C GLY A 213 17.99 -11.19 -6.45
N GLU A 214 18.13 -10.36 -7.48
CA GLU A 214 19.13 -9.27 -7.57
C GLU A 214 18.60 -7.91 -7.12
N ILE A 215 17.30 -7.82 -6.79
CA ILE A 215 16.61 -6.59 -6.43
C ILE A 215 16.08 -6.64 -4.99
N SER A 216 15.71 -5.48 -4.45
CA SER A 216 15.05 -5.39 -3.16
C SER A 216 13.70 -6.12 -3.15
N ALA A 217 13.41 -6.86 -2.08
CA ALA A 217 12.07 -7.41 -1.87
C ALA A 217 11.06 -6.25 -1.68
N PRO A 218 9.79 -6.36 -2.17
CA PRO A 218 8.82 -5.26 -2.13
C PRO A 218 8.61 -4.64 -0.75
N ALA A 219 8.42 -5.46 0.29
CA ALA A 219 8.27 -4.99 1.68
C ALA A 219 9.50 -4.21 2.17
N TYR A 220 10.70 -4.61 1.73
CA TYR A 220 11.93 -3.92 2.11
C TYR A 220 12.10 -2.59 1.36
N ALA A 221 11.73 -2.52 0.09
CA ALA A 221 11.71 -1.26 -0.65
C ALA A 221 10.74 -0.24 -0.02
N ILE A 222 9.56 -0.69 0.42
CA ILE A 222 8.60 0.11 1.20
C ILE A 222 9.28 0.66 2.46
N SER A 223 9.90 -0.20 3.26
CA SER A 223 10.50 0.20 4.53
C SER A 223 11.65 1.21 4.40
N ARG A 224 12.42 1.13 3.30
CA ARG A 224 13.47 2.12 3.00
C ARG A 224 12.88 3.49 2.72
N LEU A 225 11.81 3.55 1.92
CA LEU A 225 11.08 4.80 1.71
C LEU A 225 10.40 5.29 2.98
N ALA A 226 9.88 4.38 3.82
CA ALA A 226 9.31 4.71 5.12
C ALA A 226 10.34 5.42 6.03
N VAL A 227 11.57 4.89 6.11
CA VAL A 227 12.67 5.53 6.85
C VAL A 227 13.09 6.85 6.19
N PHE A 228 13.19 6.88 4.87
CA PHE A 228 13.61 8.06 4.13
C PHE A 228 12.65 9.25 4.30
N GLY A 229 11.34 8.98 4.34
CA GLY A 229 10.31 9.99 4.58
C GLY A 229 9.87 10.13 6.04
N TYR A 230 10.62 9.57 7.00
CA TYR A 230 10.39 9.71 8.45
C TYR A 230 9.08 9.10 8.99
N TRP A 231 8.48 8.14 8.26
CA TRP A 231 7.37 7.30 8.73
C TRP A 231 7.82 6.06 9.50
N ALA A 232 9.12 5.77 9.42
CA ALA A 232 9.84 4.84 10.25
C ALA A 232 11.18 5.46 10.68
N ASN A 233 11.81 4.89 11.70
CA ASN A 233 13.10 5.31 12.22
C ASN A 233 14.12 4.15 12.10
N ALA A 234 15.37 4.47 11.78
CA ALA A 234 16.50 3.54 11.81
C ALA A 234 17.77 4.12 12.49
N GLU A 235 17.71 5.32 13.06
CA GLU A 235 18.86 6.02 13.67
C GLU A 235 19.46 5.26 14.86
N GLY A 236 18.64 4.50 15.59
CA GLY A 236 19.08 3.63 16.69
C GLY A 236 19.77 2.34 16.25
N GLY A 237 20.00 2.16 14.94
CA GLY A 237 20.56 0.93 14.36
C GLY A 237 19.54 -0.22 14.25
N GLN A 238 18.26 0.05 14.50
CA GLN A 238 17.15 -0.88 14.36
C GLN A 238 16.01 -0.17 13.65
N TYR A 239 15.33 -0.86 12.74
CA TYR A 239 14.12 -0.36 12.12
C TYR A 239 12.97 -0.33 13.13
N GLN A 240 12.20 0.75 13.14
CA GLN A 240 10.99 0.89 13.93
C GLN A 240 9.95 1.72 13.16
N TRP A 241 8.79 1.12 12.91
CA TRP A 241 7.63 1.87 12.40
C TRP A 241 7.16 2.91 13.43
N THR A 242 6.98 4.14 12.98
CA THR A 242 6.46 5.24 13.80
C THR A 242 5.11 5.75 13.29
N GLY A 243 4.74 5.45 12.04
CA GLY A 243 3.51 5.92 11.39
C GLY A 243 3.59 7.33 10.80
N GLY A 244 4.56 8.12 11.27
CA GLY A 244 4.69 9.55 11.02
C GLY A 244 3.56 10.36 11.63
N GLU A 245 3.41 11.59 11.15
CA GLU A 245 2.35 12.49 11.59
C GLU A 245 0.99 12.08 11.02
N HIS A 246 -0.05 12.10 11.86
CA HIS A 246 -1.43 11.89 11.42
C HIS A 246 -1.99 13.18 10.80
N PRO A 247 -2.48 13.15 9.54
CA PRO A 247 -3.04 14.34 8.91
C PRO A 247 -4.32 14.86 9.61
N GLU A 248 -4.39 16.16 9.90
CA GLU A 248 -5.58 16.80 10.48
C GLU A 248 -6.79 16.76 9.54
N ALA A 249 -6.52 16.67 8.23
CA ALA A 249 -7.54 16.57 7.19
C ALA A 249 -8.02 15.12 6.95
N ALA A 250 -7.38 14.10 7.54
CA ALA A 250 -7.82 12.71 7.41
C ALA A 250 -9.19 12.52 8.06
N ARG A 251 -10.04 11.70 7.44
CA ARG A 251 -11.43 11.45 7.88
C ARG A 251 -11.75 9.97 7.76
N GLY A 252 -12.17 9.35 8.87
CA GLY A 252 -12.44 7.91 8.92
C GLY A 252 -11.25 7.12 8.40
N HIS A 253 -11.52 6.03 7.69
CA HIS A 253 -10.49 5.20 7.04
C HIS A 253 -10.11 5.69 5.62
N ALA A 254 -10.41 6.94 5.25
CA ALA A 254 -10.04 7.46 3.94
C ALA A 254 -8.51 7.45 3.78
N PRO A 255 -7.98 6.93 2.66
CA PRO A 255 -6.54 6.85 2.48
C PRO A 255 -5.93 8.22 2.21
N TYR A 256 -4.77 8.46 2.79
CA TYR A 256 -3.96 9.66 2.57
C TYR A 256 -2.53 9.33 2.15
N ARG A 257 -2.12 8.06 2.27
CA ARG A 257 -0.81 7.54 1.89
C ARG A 257 -0.99 6.48 0.83
N PHE A 258 -0.17 6.56 -0.21
CA PHE A 258 -0.25 5.71 -1.39
C PHE A 258 1.12 5.17 -1.73
N ILE A 259 1.22 3.88 -2.04
CA ILE A 259 2.45 3.23 -2.47
C ILE A 259 2.20 2.53 -3.79
N SER A 260 3.01 2.83 -4.81
CA SER A 260 3.01 2.13 -6.09
C SER A 260 4.30 1.33 -6.21
N ILE A 261 4.23 0.09 -6.69
CA ILE A 261 5.39 -0.76 -6.93
C ILE A 261 5.27 -1.40 -8.30
N ASP A 262 6.23 -1.13 -9.18
CA ASP A 262 6.41 -1.87 -10.43
C ASP A 262 7.59 -2.84 -10.21
N ARG A 263 7.35 -4.16 -10.31
CA ARG A 263 8.35 -5.23 -10.16
C ARG A 263 8.49 -6.02 -11.46
N ASP A 264 9.73 -6.10 -11.97
CA ASP A 264 10.14 -6.93 -13.11
C ASP A 264 9.26 -6.78 -14.37
N LEU A 265 8.85 -5.54 -14.66
CA LEU A 265 8.08 -5.21 -15.86
C LEU A 265 8.96 -5.06 -17.12
N GLY A 266 10.27 -4.89 -16.93
CA GLY A 266 11.26 -4.79 -18.00
C GLY A 266 11.99 -6.10 -18.30
N GLN A 267 13.08 -6.01 -19.09
CA GLN A 267 13.97 -7.14 -19.37
C GLN A 267 15.00 -7.39 -18.26
N GLU A 268 15.41 -6.32 -17.57
CA GLU A 268 16.31 -6.39 -16.43
C GLU A 268 15.49 -6.52 -15.15
N SER A 269 16.02 -7.24 -14.16
CA SER A 269 15.43 -7.31 -12.83
C SER A 269 15.42 -5.92 -12.21
N ALA A 270 14.23 -5.41 -11.91
CA ALA A 270 14.05 -4.05 -11.43
C ALA A 270 12.83 -3.94 -10.52
N ILE A 271 12.95 -3.12 -9.48
CA ILE A 271 11.81 -2.68 -8.68
C ILE A 271 11.79 -1.14 -8.60
N ASP A 272 10.66 -0.56 -8.94
CA ASP A 272 10.40 0.87 -8.84
C ASP A 272 9.27 1.12 -7.85
N THR A 273 9.63 1.64 -6.68
CA THR A 273 8.72 1.89 -5.57
C THR A 273 8.52 3.37 -5.41
N VAL A 274 7.27 3.82 -5.37
CA VAL A 274 6.88 5.21 -5.09
C VAL A 274 6.06 5.23 -3.81
N TRP A 275 6.40 6.12 -2.89
CA TRP A 275 5.60 6.47 -1.72
C TRP A 275 5.10 7.90 -1.88
N ARG A 276 3.79 8.09 -1.79
CA ARG A 276 3.12 9.39 -1.93
C ARG A 276 2.27 9.67 -0.71
N GLU A 277 2.49 10.82 -0.09
CA GLU A 277 1.59 11.37 0.93
C GLU A 277 0.74 12.48 0.35
N THR A 278 -0.50 12.51 0.81
CA THR A 278 -1.47 13.58 0.55
C THR A 278 -2.02 14.09 1.87
N ALA A 279 -2.88 15.11 1.81
CA ALA A 279 -3.52 15.70 3.00
C ALA A 279 -2.53 16.26 4.04
N LEU A 280 -1.33 16.67 3.61
CA LEU A 280 -0.27 17.16 4.48
C LEU A 280 -0.74 18.31 5.40
N ASN A 281 -0.24 18.33 6.64
CA ASN A 281 -0.42 19.43 7.61
C ASN A 281 0.47 20.64 7.26
N ASP A 282 0.57 20.95 5.98
CA ASP A 282 1.39 22.00 5.39
C ASP A 282 0.48 22.89 4.53
N ASP A 283 0.65 24.21 4.60
CA ASP A 283 -0.19 25.15 3.89
C ASP A 283 0.23 25.39 2.43
N GLU A 284 1.48 25.06 2.08
CA GLU A 284 2.08 25.25 0.75
C GLU A 284 1.99 23.98 -0.12
N LEU A 285 2.15 22.80 0.49
CA LEU A 285 2.19 21.53 -0.22
C LEU A 285 0.81 20.84 -0.31
N TYR A 286 0.52 20.29 -1.48
CA TYR A 286 -0.60 19.39 -1.70
C TYR A 286 -0.20 17.93 -1.45
N ALA A 287 0.97 17.54 -1.98
CA ALA A 287 1.50 16.18 -1.85
C ALA A 287 3.03 16.18 -1.88
N ILE A 288 3.61 15.14 -1.28
CA ILE A 288 5.04 14.83 -1.40
C ILE A 288 5.19 13.37 -1.80
N SER A 289 6.14 13.12 -2.70
CA SER A 289 6.44 11.77 -3.18
C SER A 289 7.93 11.46 -3.02
N PHE A 290 8.22 10.23 -2.64
CA PHE A 290 9.55 9.65 -2.66
C PHE A 290 9.54 8.43 -3.56
N ARG A 291 10.64 8.19 -4.26
CA ARG A 291 10.79 7.06 -5.17
C ARG A 291 12.12 6.39 -4.94
N GLN A 292 12.10 5.06 -4.97
CA GLN A 292 13.28 4.21 -4.97
C GLN A 292 13.22 3.36 -6.24
N LEU A 293 14.19 3.56 -7.12
CA LEU A 293 14.43 2.69 -8.27
C LEU A 293 15.64 1.81 -7.95
N ASP A 294 15.48 0.49 -8.01
CA ASP A 294 16.52 -0.51 -7.79
C ASP A 294 16.63 -1.40 -9.03
N ILE A 295 17.74 -1.27 -9.76
CA ILE A 295 18.04 -2.04 -10.97
C ILE A 295 19.34 -2.80 -10.74
N ALA A 296 19.27 -4.13 -10.74
CA ALA A 296 20.42 -5.00 -10.51
C ALA A 296 21.27 -4.60 -9.27
N GLY A 297 20.62 -4.17 -8.19
CA GLY A 297 21.24 -3.76 -6.94
C GLY A 297 21.75 -2.31 -6.91
N GLN A 298 21.66 -1.56 -8.02
CA GLN A 298 21.90 -0.12 -8.03
C GLN A 298 20.62 0.62 -7.65
N ILE A 299 20.67 1.29 -6.50
CA ILE A 299 19.53 2.01 -5.95
C ILE A 299 19.69 3.51 -6.14
N THR A 300 18.68 4.14 -6.76
CA THR A 300 18.53 5.58 -6.92
C THR A 300 17.33 6.06 -6.12
N LEU A 301 17.55 7.09 -5.29
CA LEU A 301 16.49 7.75 -4.52
C LEU A 301 16.10 9.07 -5.17
N MET A 302 14.80 9.32 -5.26
CA MET A 302 14.22 10.50 -5.87
C MET A 302 13.09 11.07 -5.02
N ARG A 303 12.80 12.35 -5.20
CA ARG A 303 11.61 13.01 -4.64
C ARG A 303 10.90 13.85 -5.67
N ALA A 304 9.62 14.06 -5.44
CA ALA A 304 8.82 15.08 -6.09
C ALA A 304 7.93 15.79 -5.06
N ARG A 305 7.50 17.00 -5.41
CA ARG A 305 6.61 17.83 -4.59
C ARG A 305 5.54 18.43 -5.48
N GLU A 306 4.33 18.51 -4.96
CA GLU A 306 3.22 19.18 -5.61
C GLU A 306 2.77 20.34 -4.74
N THR A 307 2.87 21.55 -5.28
CA THR A 307 2.42 22.78 -4.63
C THR A 307 0.97 23.06 -4.99
N ARG A 308 0.27 23.79 -4.12
CA ARG A 308 -1.12 24.21 -4.34
C ARG A 308 -1.27 25.30 -5.41
#